data_AF-A0A4V6YCD6-F1
#
_entry.id   AF-A0A4V6YCD6-F1
#
_cell.length_a   1.000
_cell.length_b   1.000
_cell.length_c   1.000
_cell.angle_alpha   90.00
_cell.angle_beta   90.00
_cell.angle_gamma   90.00
#
_symmetry.space_group_name_H-M   'P 1'
#
loop_
_entity.id
_entity.type
_entity.pdbx_description
1 polymer ?
#
loop_
_entity_poly.entity_id
_entity_poly.type
_entity_poly.pdbx_seq_one_letter_code
_entity_poly.pdbx_strand_id
1 'polypeptide(L)'
;MSDSTPLDTDRETFVDLAGDADAEGPVVVRVAASLDADVTPLAAYATLVGDSPYGFLLESGEKVASSDPDGAFTAGGKADKHPRYSFVGYDPEAIVSVHPDRTEVTELGPAASFVGGADGGDVDGETGGGGTAAAGATDLGPA
;
A
#
# COMPACT_ATOMS: atom_id res chain seq x y z
N MET A 1 12.87 -2.22 32.16
CA MET A 1 13.40 -1.07 31.40
C MET A 1 12.31 -0.73 30.42
N SER A 2 11.62 0.40 30.59
CA SER A 2 10.65 0.85 29.60
C SER A 2 11.45 1.41 28.44
N ASP A 3 11.62 0.58 27.42
CA ASP A 3 12.24 0.94 26.16
C ASP A 3 11.23 1.77 25.39
N SER A 4 11.14 3.06 25.72
CA SER A 4 10.29 3.98 24.98
C SER A 4 11.05 4.37 23.73
N THR A 5 10.90 3.61 22.65
CA THR A 5 11.37 4.03 21.33
C THR A 5 10.69 5.36 21.00
N PRO A 6 11.43 6.49 20.99
CA PRO A 6 10.80 7.79 20.83
C PRO A 6 10.24 7.91 19.41
N LEU A 7 9.02 8.41 19.32
CA LEU A 7 8.45 8.84 18.05
C LEU A 7 9.15 10.13 17.59
N ASP A 8 9.24 10.33 16.28
CA ASP A 8 9.81 11.53 15.66
C ASP A 8 8.90 12.76 15.73
N THR A 9 7.68 12.59 16.25
CA THR A 9 6.73 13.65 16.52
C THR A 9 5.99 13.37 17.83
N ASP A 10 5.54 14.44 18.48
CA ASP A 10 4.67 14.35 19.66
C ASP A 10 3.19 14.48 19.26
N ARG A 11 2.31 14.24 20.24
CA ARG A 11 0.86 14.25 20.02
C ARG A 11 0.33 15.63 19.63
N GLU A 12 0.88 16.69 20.20
CA GLU A 12 0.41 18.07 19.94
C GLU A 12 0.75 18.45 18.51
N THR A 13 2.00 18.25 18.10
CA THR A 13 2.48 18.46 16.73
C THR A 13 1.69 17.62 15.73
N PHE A 14 1.40 16.35 16.04
CA PHE A 14 0.57 15.50 15.17
C PHE A 14 -0.84 16.09 14.98
N VAL A 15 -1.49 16.57 16.05
CA VAL A 15 -2.83 17.16 15.98
C VAL A 15 -2.82 18.46 15.19
N ASP A 16 -1.78 19.29 15.36
CA ASP A 16 -1.64 20.53 14.61
C ASP A 16 -1.47 20.26 13.12
N LEU A 17 -0.65 19.27 12.75
CA LEU A 17 -0.48 18.84 11.35
C LEU A 17 -1.76 18.24 10.76
N ALA A 18 -2.50 17.45 11.54
CA ALA A 18 -3.75 16.82 11.08
C ALA A 18 -4.92 17.81 11.02
N GLY A 19 -4.87 18.86 11.85
CA GLY A 19 -5.91 19.88 11.98
C GLY A 19 -5.65 21.15 11.19
N ASP A 20 -4.64 21.15 10.30
CA ASP A 20 -4.32 22.31 9.46
C ASP A 20 -5.57 22.73 8.66
N ALA A 21 -6.16 23.84 9.10
CA ALA A 21 -7.47 24.30 8.67
C ALA A 21 -7.48 24.79 7.21
N ASP A 22 -6.29 24.99 6.62
CA ASP A 22 -6.12 25.39 5.23
C ASP A 22 -6.07 24.18 4.27
N ALA A 23 -6.09 22.94 4.79
CA ALA A 23 -6.13 21.74 3.96
C ALA A 23 -7.55 21.47 3.44
N GLU A 24 -7.80 21.76 2.17
CA GLU A 24 -9.03 21.42 1.45
C GLU A 24 -9.05 19.93 1.05
N GLY A 25 -8.90 18.99 2.00
CA GLY A 25 -8.94 17.55 1.68
C GLY A 25 -8.34 16.61 2.72
N PRO A 26 -8.29 15.30 2.43
CA PRO A 26 -7.64 14.32 3.29
C PRO A 26 -6.14 14.60 3.44
N VAL A 27 -5.62 14.48 4.67
CA VAL A 27 -4.22 14.75 5.02
C VAL A 27 -3.52 13.47 5.47
N VAL A 28 -2.26 13.30 5.06
CA VAL A 28 -1.38 12.22 5.52
C VAL A 28 -0.32 12.80 6.46
N VAL A 29 -0.37 12.40 7.73
CA VAL A 29 0.64 12.76 8.74
C VAL A 29 1.50 11.54 9.05
N ARG A 30 2.81 11.64 8.83
CA ARG A 30 3.76 10.54 9.04
C ARG A 30 4.29 10.55 10.46
N VAL A 31 4.26 9.39 11.11
CA VAL A 31 4.86 9.13 12.42
C VAL A 31 5.84 7.98 12.27
N ALA A 32 7.02 8.09 12.88
CA ALA A 32 8.01 7.03 12.87
C ALA A 32 8.78 6.91 14.17
N ALA A 33 9.28 5.70 14.42
CA ALA A 33 10.16 5.39 15.53
C ALA A 33 11.45 4.77 14.98
N SER A 34 12.60 5.17 15.51
CA SER A 34 13.88 4.53 15.19
C SER A 34 14.15 3.39 16.16
N LEU A 35 14.13 2.16 15.66
CA LEU A 35 14.40 0.97 16.46
C LEU A 35 15.86 0.52 16.28
N ASP A 36 16.57 0.32 17.39
CA ASP A 36 17.89 -0.32 17.39
C ASP A 36 17.72 -1.85 17.37
N ALA A 37 17.44 -2.39 16.18
CA ALA A 37 17.21 -3.81 15.97
C ALA A 37 18.26 -4.40 15.02
N ASP A 38 18.93 -5.46 15.49
CA ASP A 38 19.82 -6.29 14.67
C ASP A 38 18.99 -7.33 13.89
N VAL A 39 18.26 -6.86 12.86
CA VAL A 39 17.37 -7.69 12.04
C VAL A 39 17.66 -7.45 10.56
N THR A 40 17.75 -8.52 9.79
CA THR A 40 17.94 -8.42 8.34
C THR A 40 16.64 -7.98 7.64
N PRO A 41 16.70 -7.27 6.50
CA PRO A 41 15.50 -6.87 5.77
C PRO A 41 14.55 -8.02 5.43
N LEU A 42 15.10 -9.18 5.05
CA LEU A 42 14.32 -10.38 4.76
C LEU A 42 13.62 -10.95 6.01
N ALA A 43 14.29 -10.95 7.17
CA ALA A 43 13.67 -11.39 8.41
C ALA A 43 12.55 -10.43 8.86
N ALA A 44 12.77 -9.12 8.69
CA ALA A 44 11.74 -8.11 8.92
C ALA A 44 10.53 -8.31 7.99
N TYR A 45 10.76 -8.52 6.69
CA TYR A 45 9.70 -8.83 5.72
C TYR A 45 8.91 -10.08 6.11
N ALA A 46 9.58 -11.20 6.36
CA ALA A 46 8.91 -12.46 6.71
C ALA A 46 8.07 -12.34 7.99
N THR A 47 8.49 -11.48 8.92
CA THR A 47 7.78 -11.24 10.19
C THR A 47 6.60 -10.27 10.03
N LEU A 48 6.79 -9.17 9.31
CA LEU A 48 5.79 -8.10 9.20
C LEU A 48 4.71 -8.39 8.15
N VAL A 49 5.08 -9.00 7.03
CA VAL A 49 4.16 -9.26 5.91
C VAL A 49 3.33 -10.53 6.13
N GLY A 50 3.93 -11.58 6.71
CA GLY A 50 3.26 -12.87 6.86
C GLY A 50 2.69 -13.38 5.54
N ASP A 51 1.40 -13.73 5.53
CA ASP A 51 0.66 -14.22 4.36
C ASP A 51 -0.05 -13.11 3.56
N SER A 52 0.22 -11.82 3.85
CA SER A 52 -0.42 -10.71 3.15
C SER A 52 -0.02 -10.68 1.67
N PRO A 53 -1.00 -10.63 0.73
CA PRO A 53 -0.70 -10.64 -0.70
C PRO A 53 -0.10 -9.33 -1.22
N TYR A 54 -0.10 -8.26 -0.41
CA TYR A 54 0.32 -6.92 -0.82
C TYR A 54 1.57 -6.40 -0.10
N GLY A 55 2.24 -7.25 0.68
CA GLY A 55 3.53 -6.89 1.25
C GLY A 55 4.65 -6.86 0.21
N PHE A 56 5.67 -6.04 0.44
CA PHE A 56 6.83 -5.96 -0.44
C PHE A 56 8.13 -5.79 0.33
N LEU A 57 9.22 -6.25 -0.28
CA LEU A 57 10.59 -5.97 0.11
C LEU A 57 11.33 -5.38 -1.10
N LEU A 58 11.84 -4.17 -0.95
CA LEU A 58 12.64 -3.48 -1.95
C LEU A 58 14.06 -3.30 -1.41
N GLU A 59 15.01 -3.94 -2.08
CA GLU A 59 16.43 -3.84 -1.78
C GLU A 59 17.14 -3.11 -2.93
N SER A 60 17.80 -1.98 -2.64
CA SER A 60 18.54 -1.26 -3.67
C SER A 60 19.79 -2.04 -4.06
N GLY A 61 19.78 -2.71 -5.23
CA GLY A 61 21.01 -3.25 -5.82
C GLY A 61 21.95 -2.13 -6.28
N GLU A 62 23.26 -2.31 -6.12
CA GLU A 62 24.25 -1.41 -6.73
C GLU A 62 24.08 -1.43 -8.26
N LYS A 63 24.34 -0.29 -8.91
CA LYS A 63 24.33 -0.17 -10.37
C LYS A 63 25.37 -1.13 -10.95
N VAL A 64 24.94 -2.30 -11.40
CA VAL A 64 25.80 -3.23 -12.12
C VAL A 64 26.21 -2.61 -13.46
N ALA A 65 27.43 -2.89 -13.90
CA ALA A 65 28.00 -2.41 -15.17
C ALA A 65 27.13 -2.77 -16.40
N SER A 66 26.11 -3.61 -16.28
CA SER A 66 25.06 -3.76 -17.30
C SER A 66 24.25 -2.49 -17.57
N SER A 67 24.34 -1.47 -16.71
CA SER A 67 23.69 -0.17 -16.88
C SER A 67 24.60 0.90 -17.51
N ASP A 68 25.82 0.49 -17.90
CA ASP A 68 26.83 1.27 -18.62
C ASP A 68 27.34 0.36 -19.75
N PRO A 69 26.88 0.51 -21.00
CA PRO A 69 27.25 -0.41 -22.08
C PRO A 69 28.78 -0.50 -22.30
N ASP A 70 29.56 0.46 -21.81
CA ASP A 70 31.03 0.46 -21.87
C ASP A 70 31.71 -0.31 -20.73
N GLY A 71 31.00 -0.66 -19.65
CA GLY A 71 31.56 -1.28 -18.45
C GLY A 71 31.49 -2.81 -18.38
N ALA A 72 30.84 -3.48 -19.34
CA ALA A 72 30.43 -4.89 -19.29
C ALA A 72 31.58 -5.93 -19.24
N PHE A 73 32.85 -5.51 -19.32
CA PHE A 73 34.01 -6.42 -19.41
C PHE A 73 35.04 -6.26 -18.28
N THR A 74 34.75 -5.51 -17.22
CA THR A 74 35.66 -5.44 -16.06
C THR A 74 35.28 -6.48 -15.00
N ALA A 75 36.02 -7.58 -14.98
CA ALA A 75 35.95 -8.58 -13.91
C ALA A 75 36.61 -8.01 -12.63
N GLY A 76 35.83 -7.38 -11.76
CA GLY A 76 36.39 -6.84 -10.51
C GLY A 76 35.44 -6.31 -9.43
N GLY A 77 34.12 -6.32 -9.62
CA GLY A 77 33.16 -5.86 -8.60
C GLY A 77 32.73 -7.01 -7.68
N LYS A 78 33.10 -6.97 -6.40
CA LYS A 78 32.57 -7.91 -5.39
C LYS A 78 31.05 -7.75 -5.30
N ALA A 79 30.30 -8.83 -5.51
CA ALA A 79 28.84 -8.86 -5.43
C ALA A 79 28.27 -8.71 -4.01
N ASP A 80 29.13 -8.62 -2.98
CA ASP A 80 28.74 -8.53 -1.57
C ASP A 80 28.74 -7.09 -1.04
N LYS A 81 27.98 -6.21 -1.68
CA LYS A 81 27.66 -4.90 -1.08
C LYS A 81 26.16 -4.75 -0.95
N HIS A 82 25.70 -4.90 0.29
CA HIS A 82 24.30 -4.73 0.64
C HIS A 82 23.78 -3.35 0.25
N PRO A 83 22.47 -3.25 -0.07
CA PRO A 83 21.78 -1.97 -0.17
C PRO A 83 22.11 -1.07 1.02
N ARG A 84 22.30 0.24 0.79
CA ARG A 84 22.40 1.19 1.91
C ARG A 84 21.09 1.25 2.70
N TYR A 85 19.98 1.04 2.00
CA TYR A 85 18.64 1.02 2.56
C TYR A 85 17.82 -0.09 1.91
N SER A 86 16.95 -0.69 2.70
CA SER A 86 15.91 -1.61 2.25
C SER A 86 14.57 -1.12 2.77
N PHE A 87 13.51 -1.31 2.00
CA PHE A 87 12.16 -0.91 2.38
C PHE A 87 11.27 -2.14 2.48
N VAL A 88 10.58 -2.28 3.61
CA VAL A 88 9.55 -3.29 3.81
C VAL A 88 8.22 -2.55 3.93
N GLY A 89 7.29 -2.84 3.03
CA GLY A 89 5.91 -2.36 3.12
C GLY A 89 4.99 -3.51 3.49
N TYR A 90 4.06 -3.25 4.40
CA TYR A 90 3.06 -4.21 4.89
C TYR A 90 1.77 -3.47 5.23
N ASP A 91 0.66 -4.21 5.28
CA ASP A 91 -0.66 -3.73 5.70
C ASP A 91 -1.14 -2.43 5.00
N PRO A 92 -1.21 -2.40 3.65
CA PRO A 92 -1.71 -1.21 2.96
C PRO A 92 -3.22 -1.05 3.17
N GLU A 93 -3.65 0.20 3.28
CA GLU A 93 -5.07 0.56 3.43
C GLU A 93 -5.86 0.43 2.12
N ALA A 94 -5.21 0.63 0.97
CA ALA A 94 -5.83 0.52 -0.35
C ALA A 94 -4.82 0.09 -1.42
N ILE A 95 -5.32 -0.58 -2.46
CA ILE A 95 -4.55 -0.90 -3.67
C ILE A 95 -5.24 -0.27 -4.86
N VAL A 96 -4.51 0.55 -5.60
CA VAL A 96 -4.99 1.14 -6.85
C VAL A 96 -4.41 0.37 -8.02
N SER A 97 -5.28 -0.25 -8.80
CA SER A 97 -4.93 -0.99 -10.01
C SER A 97 -5.40 -0.22 -11.24
N VAL A 98 -4.48 0.14 -12.12
CA VAL A 98 -4.79 0.83 -13.38
C VAL A 98 -4.66 -0.15 -14.54
N HIS A 99 -5.75 -0.34 -15.27
CA HIS A 99 -5.84 -1.12 -16.49
C HIS A 99 -6.06 -0.18 -17.69
N PRO A 100 -5.91 -0.65 -18.94
CA PRO A 100 -6.10 0.18 -20.13
C PRO A 100 -7.50 0.83 -20.24
N ASP A 101 -8.52 0.17 -19.68
CA ASP A 101 -9.93 0.52 -19.82
C ASP A 101 -10.59 0.96 -18.50
N ARG A 102 -9.92 0.78 -17.36
CA ARG A 102 -10.50 1.04 -16.04
C ARG A 102 -9.43 1.30 -14.98
N THR A 103 -9.84 1.96 -13.91
CA THR A 103 -9.09 2.07 -12.67
C THR A 103 -9.91 1.48 -11.55
N GLU A 104 -9.32 0.58 -10.77
CA GLU A 104 -9.95 -0.11 -9.66
C GLU A 104 -9.24 0.27 -8.36
N VAL A 105 -10.00 0.56 -7.32
CA VAL A 105 -9.49 0.74 -5.96
C VAL A 105 -9.99 -0.43 -5.12
N THR A 106 -9.08 -1.26 -4.64
CA THR A 106 -9.37 -2.31 -3.66
C THR A 106 -9.23 -1.69 -2.27
N GLU A 107 -10.36 -1.51 -1.58
CA GLU A 107 -10.41 -1.03 -0.20
C GLU A 107 -10.05 -2.17 0.76
N LEU A 108 -9.02 -1.98 1.58
CA LEU A 108 -8.54 -2.96 2.57
C LEU A 108 -8.75 -2.49 4.00
N GLY A 109 -8.72 -1.18 4.23
CA GLY A 109 -8.97 -0.57 5.53
C GLY A 109 -9.74 0.77 5.45
N PRO A 110 -10.03 1.38 6.61
CA PRO A 110 -10.87 2.56 6.71
C PRO A 110 -10.31 3.80 5.99
N ALA A 111 -8.99 3.90 5.78
CA ALA A 111 -8.41 5.04 5.08
C ALA A 111 -8.62 4.95 3.56
N ALA A 112 -9.01 3.78 3.03
CA ALA A 112 -9.28 3.58 1.61
C ALA A 112 -10.36 4.51 1.06
N SER A 113 -11.34 4.92 1.89
CA SER A 113 -12.42 5.83 1.46
C SER A 113 -11.91 7.21 1.06
N PHE A 114 -10.68 7.58 1.44
CA PHE A 114 -10.04 8.83 1.04
C PHE A 114 -9.26 8.70 -0.28
N VAL A 115 -9.12 7.48 -0.80
CA VAL A 115 -8.47 7.17 -2.08
C VAL A 115 -9.53 7.12 -3.18
N GLY A 116 -9.68 8.22 -3.93
CA GLY A 116 -10.61 8.30 -5.07
C GLY A 116 -11.55 9.51 -5.08
N GLY A 117 -11.46 10.42 -4.10
CA GLY A 117 -12.36 11.58 -3.97
C GLY A 117 -11.67 12.93 -4.11
N ALA A 118 -11.52 13.40 -5.35
CA ALA A 118 -11.51 14.80 -5.80
C ALA A 118 -11.15 14.77 -7.31
N ASP A 119 -12.13 14.89 -8.19
CA ASP A 119 -11.98 14.91 -9.67
C ASP A 119 -11.69 13.57 -10.38
N GLY A 120 -12.11 12.44 -9.83
CA GLY A 120 -12.19 11.16 -10.56
C GLY A 120 -13.63 10.90 -11.01
N GLY A 121 -13.95 11.20 -12.28
CA GLY A 121 -15.27 10.91 -12.85
C GLY A 121 -15.68 9.44 -12.63
N ASP A 122 -16.99 9.25 -12.39
CA ASP A 122 -17.62 7.96 -12.12
C ASP A 122 -17.01 6.81 -12.93
N VAL A 123 -16.43 5.84 -12.23
CA VAL A 123 -16.33 4.49 -12.78
C VAL A 123 -17.67 3.82 -12.57
N ASP A 124 -18.58 4.05 -13.52
CA ASP A 124 -19.81 3.28 -13.69
C ASP A 124 -19.44 1.81 -13.95
N GLY A 125 -19.15 1.07 -12.89
CA GLY A 125 -19.26 -0.38 -12.90
C GLY A 125 -20.75 -0.69 -12.86
N GLU A 126 -21.31 -1.05 -14.02
CA GLU A 126 -22.68 -1.53 -14.17
C GLU A 126 -23.09 -2.37 -12.96
N THR A 127 -23.97 -1.82 -12.12
CA THR A 127 -24.72 -2.60 -11.13
C THR A 127 -25.33 -3.77 -11.89
N GLY A 128 -24.80 -4.97 -11.61
CA GLY A 128 -25.35 -6.22 -12.13
C GLY A 128 -26.86 -6.20 -11.93
N GLY A 129 -27.58 -6.26 -13.05
CA GLY A 129 -29.03 -6.27 -13.08
C GLY A 129 -29.56 -7.43 -12.25
N GLY A 130 -29.89 -7.13 -11.00
CA GLY A 130 -30.75 -7.95 -10.15
C GLY A 130 -32.15 -7.92 -10.74
N GLY A 131 -32.37 -8.77 -11.75
CA GLY A 131 -33.68 -9.03 -12.31
C GLY A 131 -34.61 -9.53 -11.21
N THR A 132 -35.49 -8.63 -10.75
CA THR A 132 -36.67 -8.98 -9.98
C THR A 132 -37.59 -9.81 -10.88
N ALA A 133 -37.42 -11.13 -10.86
CA ALA A 133 -38.39 -12.05 -11.42
C ALA A 133 -39.65 -11.97 -10.56
N ALA A 134 -40.65 -11.25 -11.08
CA ALA A 134 -42.00 -11.25 -10.56
C ALA A 134 -42.50 -12.69 -10.42
N ALA A 135 -42.87 -13.06 -9.20
CA ALA A 135 -43.57 -14.30 -8.91
C ALA A 135 -44.95 -14.27 -9.59
N GLY A 136 -45.03 -14.89 -10.77
CA GLY A 136 -46.30 -15.27 -11.38
C GLY A 136 -46.93 -16.39 -10.55
N ALA A 137 -47.92 -16.04 -9.74
CA ALA A 137 -48.78 -17.01 -9.07
C ALA A 137 -49.66 -17.68 -10.14
N THR A 138 -49.32 -18.91 -10.54
CA THR A 138 -50.29 -19.82 -11.14
C THR A 138 -50.88 -20.68 -10.03
N ASP A 139 -52.09 -20.31 -9.64
CA ASP A 139 -53.08 -21.11 -8.95
C ASP A 139 -53.29 -22.44 -9.71
N LEU A 140 -52.90 -23.55 -9.08
CA LEU A 140 -53.35 -24.89 -9.41
C LEU A 140 -54.07 -25.45 -8.19
N GLY A 141 -55.37 -25.15 -8.10
CA GLY A 141 -56.28 -25.85 -7.21
C GLY A 141 -56.43 -27.34 -7.58
N PRO A 142 -56.87 -28.19 -6.64
CA PRO A 142 -56.92 -29.64 -6.84
C PRO A 142 -58.24 -30.11 -7.47
N ALA A 143 -58.14 -31.02 -8.44
CA ALA A 143 -58.97 -32.24 -8.59
C ALA A 143 -58.43 -33.08 -9.76
#